data_AF-A0A355U4W4-F1
#
_entry.id   AF-A0A355U4W4-F1
#
_cell.length_a   1.000
_cell.length_b   1.000
_cell.length_c   1.000
_cell.angle_alpha   90.00
_cell.angle_beta   90.00
_cell.angle_gamma   90.00
#
_symmetry.space_group_name_H-M   'P 1'
#
loop_
_entity.id
_entity.type
_entity.pdbx_description
1 polymer ?
#
loop_
_entity_poly.entity_id
_entity_poly.type
_entity_poly.pdbx_seq_one_letter_code
_entity_poly.pdbx_strand_id
1 'polypeptide(L)'
;MIIETKTDHLVNHVDFAKYQAKVNEINDMINNRTGEGNEFLGWLDWPVNYDREELAKIKKDAEYIRKNYDILVVCGIGGSYLGARAAIEAIKGTFRNNTPEIIYLGQSLDPTYIQESIEYLQDKKFAVNVISKSGTTTETSVSFRLLRELLEKRDGIEAARKAIFATTDKAKGALFTLSKQEGYEMFVIPDDIGGRYSVQTAVGLLPIAVAGIDPEEILKGSAQARLDTMNPSLEKNEAYKYAVIRHVLYKEYKKTAEFFITYVPSFVQLGEWWKQLFGESEGKDGKGLLPDSATFTTDLHSLGQFIQQGSHCFFETTLHLTHHRHWIKVPHDEQNLDNLNFLEGMGLGSIQDKAFEGTLEAHTKDGHNDNVVLELERMDPFHLGYLFYWFEKACAMSAYLNGVNPFNQPGVEIYKHNMFHLLGKPGY
;
A
#
# COMPACT_ATOMS: atom_id res chain seq x y z
N MET A 1 -4.98 3.78 -21.92
CA MET A 1 -3.90 3.55 -20.94
C MET A 1 -4.44 4.00 -19.60
N ILE A 2 -4.37 3.19 -18.54
CA ILE A 2 -5.08 3.49 -17.27
C ILE A 2 -4.26 4.42 -16.38
N ILE A 3 -2.94 4.23 -16.34
CA ILE A 3 -1.98 5.19 -15.76
C ILE A 3 -1.15 5.75 -16.88
N GLU A 4 -1.03 7.07 -16.95
CA GLU A 4 -0.10 7.75 -17.85
C GLU A 4 0.99 8.44 -17.03
N THR A 5 2.27 8.19 -17.35
CA THR A 5 3.40 8.86 -16.72
C THR A 5 3.80 10.07 -17.53
N LYS A 6 3.46 11.27 -17.06
CA LYS A 6 3.84 12.53 -17.72
C LYS A 6 5.28 12.90 -17.38
N THR A 7 6.05 13.20 -18.41
CA THR A 7 7.47 13.57 -18.29
C THR A 7 7.74 15.05 -18.56
N ASP A 8 6.72 15.81 -18.95
CA ASP A 8 6.85 17.23 -19.33
C ASP A 8 7.24 18.14 -18.15
N HIS A 9 7.16 17.60 -16.93
CA HIS A 9 7.43 18.28 -15.67
C HIS A 9 8.75 17.83 -15.02
N LEU A 10 9.56 17.07 -15.76
CA LEU A 10 10.94 16.78 -15.39
C LEU A 10 11.82 17.99 -15.75
N VAL A 11 12.53 18.50 -14.76
CA VAL A 11 13.53 19.57 -14.92
C VAL A 11 14.81 18.97 -15.52
N ASN A 12 15.15 17.76 -15.09
CA ASN A 12 16.31 17.01 -15.52
C ASN A 12 15.96 16.05 -16.66
N HIS A 13 16.81 16.01 -17.68
CA HIS A 13 16.58 15.19 -18.87
C HIS A 13 16.77 13.69 -18.58
N VAL A 14 15.85 12.87 -19.10
CA VAL A 14 15.93 11.41 -19.04
C VAL A 14 16.01 10.85 -20.47
N ASP A 15 17.18 10.34 -20.85
CA ASP A 15 17.37 9.64 -22.13
C ASP A 15 16.91 8.19 -22.01
N PHE A 16 15.64 7.93 -22.31
CA PHE A 16 15.06 6.58 -22.24
C PHE A 16 15.75 5.59 -23.20
N ALA A 17 16.24 6.04 -24.35
CA ALA A 17 16.86 5.16 -25.34
C ALA A 17 18.13 4.49 -24.79
N LYS A 18 18.89 5.22 -23.96
CA LYS A 18 20.06 4.69 -23.25
C LYS A 18 19.75 3.50 -22.34
N TYR A 19 18.53 3.44 -21.78
CA TYR A 19 18.15 2.41 -20.81
C TYR A 19 17.38 1.24 -21.41
N GLN A 20 16.88 1.36 -22.65
CA GLN A 20 16.03 0.34 -23.26
C GLN A 20 16.68 -1.06 -23.28
N ALA A 21 17.97 -1.14 -23.62
CA ALA A 21 18.68 -2.42 -23.64
C ALA A 21 18.77 -3.05 -22.24
N LYS A 22 19.04 -2.25 -21.20
CA LYS A 22 19.13 -2.73 -19.82
C LYS A 22 17.75 -3.13 -19.28
N VAL A 23 16.71 -2.39 -19.63
CA VAL A 23 15.32 -2.71 -19.29
C VAL A 23 14.89 -4.03 -19.93
N ASN A 24 15.26 -4.29 -21.18
CA ASN A 24 14.99 -5.59 -21.82
C ASN A 24 15.68 -6.74 -21.07
N GLU A 25 16.95 -6.59 -20.72
CA GLU A 25 17.70 -7.59 -19.94
C GLU A 25 17.04 -7.89 -18.60
N ILE A 26 16.66 -6.84 -17.84
CA ILE A 26 16.00 -7.00 -16.54
C ILE A 26 14.60 -7.58 -16.71
N ASN A 27 13.85 -7.17 -17.72
CA ASN A 27 12.53 -7.74 -18.02
C ASN A 27 12.63 -9.24 -18.30
N ASP A 28 13.59 -9.67 -19.10
CA ASP A 28 13.84 -11.08 -19.38
C ASP A 28 14.27 -11.82 -18.12
N MET A 29 15.07 -11.18 -17.26
CA MET A 29 15.46 -11.72 -15.96
C MET A 29 14.26 -11.94 -15.02
N ILE A 30 13.34 -10.98 -14.94
CA ILE A 30 12.11 -11.07 -14.15
C ILE A 30 11.22 -12.20 -14.70
N ASN A 31 10.95 -12.20 -16.01
CA ASN A 31 10.03 -13.14 -16.63
C ASN A 31 10.57 -14.58 -16.61
N ASN A 32 11.87 -14.76 -16.79
CA ASN A 32 12.53 -16.07 -16.71
C ASN A 32 12.96 -16.45 -15.29
N ARG A 33 12.67 -15.60 -14.29
CA ARG A 33 12.97 -15.85 -12.87
C ARG A 33 14.44 -16.17 -12.62
N THR A 34 15.36 -15.44 -13.25
CA THR A 34 16.82 -15.68 -13.15
C THR A 34 17.55 -14.69 -12.24
N GLY A 35 16.87 -13.63 -11.79
CA GLY A 35 17.44 -12.61 -10.90
C GLY A 35 17.50 -13.01 -9.44
N GLU A 36 18.21 -12.24 -8.62
CA GLU A 36 18.21 -12.43 -7.17
C GLU A 36 16.80 -12.23 -6.58
N GLY A 37 16.42 -13.10 -5.63
CA GLY A 37 15.08 -13.07 -5.03
C GLY A 37 13.99 -13.69 -5.91
N ASN A 38 14.37 -14.45 -6.94
CA ASN A 38 13.43 -15.11 -7.87
C ASN A 38 12.46 -16.09 -7.19
N GLU A 39 12.77 -16.55 -5.98
CA GLU A 39 11.89 -17.35 -5.15
C GLU A 39 10.64 -16.59 -4.66
N PHE A 40 10.62 -15.26 -4.80
CA PHE A 40 9.53 -14.38 -4.36
C PHE A 40 8.81 -13.65 -5.52
N LEU A 41 8.80 -14.25 -6.72
CA LEU A 41 8.15 -13.71 -7.92
C LEU A 41 6.72 -14.24 -8.16
N GLY A 42 6.06 -14.79 -7.15
CA GLY A 42 4.68 -15.29 -7.27
C GLY A 42 3.67 -14.19 -7.65
N TRP A 43 3.91 -12.95 -7.22
CA TRP A 43 3.05 -11.78 -7.46
C TRP A 43 2.94 -11.43 -8.95
N LEU A 44 3.95 -11.76 -9.76
CA LEU A 44 4.01 -11.42 -11.18
C LEU A 44 2.80 -11.96 -11.95
N ASP A 45 2.43 -13.21 -11.68
CA ASP A 45 1.34 -13.91 -12.37
C ASP A 45 0.12 -14.13 -11.46
N TRP A 46 0.20 -13.71 -10.20
CA TRP A 46 -0.88 -13.84 -9.24
C TRP A 46 -2.23 -13.31 -9.75
N PRO A 47 -2.32 -12.14 -10.43
CA PRO A 47 -3.62 -11.62 -10.91
C PRO A 47 -4.36 -12.53 -11.91
N VAL A 48 -3.68 -13.50 -12.51
CA VAL A 48 -4.29 -14.45 -13.45
C VAL A 48 -4.26 -15.91 -12.96
N ASN A 49 -3.41 -16.21 -11.96
CA ASN A 49 -3.19 -17.56 -11.43
C ASN A 49 -3.64 -17.73 -9.96
N TYR A 50 -4.28 -16.73 -9.36
CA TYR A 50 -4.82 -16.84 -8.00
C TYR A 50 -5.83 -17.99 -7.88
N ASP A 51 -5.96 -18.54 -6.66
CA ASP A 51 -6.93 -19.59 -6.37
C ASP A 51 -8.36 -19.02 -6.39
N ARG A 52 -9.15 -19.44 -7.39
CA ARG A 52 -10.54 -19.00 -7.57
C ARG A 52 -11.48 -19.55 -6.50
N GLU A 53 -11.18 -20.73 -5.95
CA GLU A 53 -11.95 -21.31 -4.85
C GLU A 53 -11.68 -20.53 -3.55
N GLU A 54 -10.41 -20.16 -3.31
CA GLU A 54 -10.06 -19.29 -2.19
C GLU A 54 -10.72 -17.90 -2.31
N LEU A 55 -10.76 -17.30 -3.51
CA LEU A 55 -11.49 -16.03 -3.72
C LEU A 55 -12.99 -16.18 -3.42
N ALA A 56 -13.63 -17.25 -3.89
CA ALA A 56 -15.04 -17.52 -3.61
C ALA A 56 -15.29 -17.68 -2.11
N LYS A 57 -14.37 -18.35 -1.41
CA LYS A 57 -14.39 -18.49 0.04
C LYS A 57 -14.21 -17.15 0.75
N ILE A 58 -13.27 -16.31 0.33
CA ILE A 58 -13.08 -14.94 0.84
C ILE A 58 -14.39 -14.15 0.74
N LYS A 59 -15.07 -14.18 -0.41
CA LYS A 59 -16.35 -13.47 -0.59
C LYS A 59 -17.42 -13.99 0.37
N LYS A 60 -17.54 -15.32 0.50
CA LYS A 60 -18.48 -15.98 1.42
C LYS A 60 -18.22 -15.61 2.88
N ASP A 61 -16.96 -15.68 3.33
CA ASP A 61 -16.60 -15.43 4.72
C ASP A 61 -16.67 -13.94 5.05
N ALA A 62 -16.39 -13.06 4.08
CA ALA A 62 -16.63 -11.63 4.22
C ALA A 62 -18.13 -11.31 4.41
N GLU A 63 -19.03 -11.98 3.67
CA GLU A 63 -20.47 -11.87 3.91
C GLU A 63 -20.88 -12.40 5.29
N TYR A 64 -20.31 -13.53 5.71
CA TYR A 64 -20.54 -14.07 7.04
C TYR A 64 -20.13 -13.07 8.12
N ILE A 65 -18.95 -12.46 7.98
CA ILE A 65 -18.46 -11.45 8.92
C ILE A 65 -19.42 -10.25 8.96
N ARG A 66 -19.79 -9.69 7.80
CA ARG A 66 -20.74 -8.55 7.72
C ARG A 66 -22.10 -8.83 8.35
N LYS A 67 -22.59 -10.06 8.25
CA LYS A 67 -23.90 -10.46 8.81
C LYS A 67 -23.85 -10.70 10.31
N ASN A 68 -22.69 -11.05 10.86
CA ASN A 68 -22.60 -11.58 12.22
C ASN A 68 -21.80 -10.71 13.20
N TYR A 69 -21.03 -9.74 12.74
CA TYR A 69 -20.16 -8.93 13.60
C TYR A 69 -20.29 -7.44 13.26
N ASP A 70 -20.13 -6.61 14.29
CA ASP A 70 -20.12 -5.15 14.21
C ASP A 70 -18.73 -4.63 13.83
N ILE A 71 -17.68 -5.39 14.16
CA ILE A 71 -16.28 -5.01 13.96
C ILE A 71 -15.48 -6.17 13.36
N LEU A 72 -14.59 -5.87 12.42
CA LEU A 72 -13.45 -6.71 12.08
C LEU A 72 -12.16 -6.08 12.63
N VAL A 73 -11.43 -6.83 13.45
CA VAL A 73 -10.08 -6.49 13.87
C VAL A 73 -9.10 -7.17 12.91
N VAL A 74 -8.40 -6.37 12.10
CA VAL A 74 -7.27 -6.86 11.29
C VAL A 74 -6.03 -6.85 12.17
N CYS A 75 -5.55 -8.05 12.52
CA CYS A 75 -4.40 -8.24 13.40
C CYS A 75 -3.15 -8.58 12.57
N GLY A 76 -2.29 -7.60 12.31
CA GLY A 76 -1.14 -7.73 11.41
C GLY A 76 -0.23 -6.49 11.40
N ILE A 77 0.98 -6.62 10.85
CA ILE A 77 1.96 -5.51 10.72
C ILE A 77 2.66 -5.55 9.36
N GLY A 78 3.20 -4.40 8.92
CA GLY A 78 3.90 -4.28 7.64
C GLY A 78 2.99 -4.63 6.47
N GLY A 79 3.41 -5.56 5.62
CA GLY A 79 2.63 -5.99 4.44
C GLY A 79 1.30 -6.65 4.81
N SER A 80 1.19 -7.20 6.02
CA SER A 80 -0.04 -7.79 6.58
C SER A 80 -1.02 -6.75 7.15
N TYR A 81 -0.74 -5.46 6.94
CA TYR A 81 -1.51 -4.34 7.49
C TYR A 81 -1.69 -3.22 6.44
N LEU A 82 -0.58 -2.71 5.89
CA LEU A 82 -0.58 -1.50 5.08
C LEU A 82 -1.43 -1.62 3.82
N GLY A 83 -1.32 -2.72 3.06
CA GLY A 83 -2.07 -2.89 1.82
C GLY A 83 -3.59 -2.90 2.03
N ALA A 84 -4.07 -3.65 3.04
CA ALA A 84 -5.48 -3.70 3.39
C ALA A 84 -6.00 -2.32 3.82
N ARG A 85 -5.27 -1.63 4.71
CA ARG A 85 -5.66 -0.31 5.18
C ARG A 85 -5.68 0.70 4.03
N ALA A 86 -4.58 0.80 3.28
CA ALA A 86 -4.47 1.64 2.09
C ALA A 86 -5.67 1.47 1.15
N ALA A 87 -6.04 0.23 0.83
CA ALA A 87 -7.14 -0.04 -0.06
C ALA A 87 -8.50 0.40 0.49
N ILE A 88 -8.77 0.06 1.75
CA ILE A 88 -10.05 0.42 2.37
C ILE A 88 -10.17 1.94 2.52
N GLU A 89 -9.12 2.63 2.96
CA GLU A 89 -9.13 4.11 3.09
C GLU A 89 -9.29 4.76 1.73
N ALA A 90 -8.50 4.34 0.74
CA ALA A 90 -8.53 4.92 -0.59
C ALA A 90 -9.93 4.81 -1.19
N ILE A 91 -10.61 3.66 -1.10
CA ILE A 91 -11.93 3.44 -1.71
C ILE A 91 -13.10 4.00 -0.88
N LYS A 92 -13.07 3.84 0.45
CA LYS A 92 -14.22 4.18 1.31
C LYS A 92 -14.13 5.57 1.94
N GLY A 93 -12.98 6.24 1.83
CA GLY A 93 -12.74 7.56 2.42
C GLY A 93 -12.38 7.50 3.91
N THR A 94 -12.23 8.68 4.50
CA THR A 94 -11.83 8.88 5.90
C THR A 94 -12.95 8.55 6.88
N PHE A 95 -14.16 9.09 6.65
CA PHE A 95 -15.32 8.90 7.52
C PHE A 95 -16.22 7.81 6.94
N ARG A 96 -15.93 6.56 7.30
CA ARG A 96 -16.63 5.39 6.75
C ARG A 96 -17.85 5.06 7.60
N ASN A 97 -19.04 5.09 7.01
CA ASN A 97 -20.24 4.49 7.60
C ASN A 97 -20.35 3.02 7.16
N ASN A 98 -19.37 2.20 7.54
CA ASN A 98 -19.35 0.78 7.19
C ASN A 98 -19.83 -0.06 8.37
N THR A 99 -20.57 -1.12 8.06
CA THR A 99 -20.77 -2.25 8.97
C THR A 99 -20.22 -3.51 8.27
N PRO A 100 -19.21 -4.17 8.85
CA PRO A 100 -18.56 -3.86 10.13
C PRO A 100 -17.60 -2.67 10.03
N GLU A 101 -17.34 -2.04 11.17
CA GLU A 101 -16.18 -1.18 11.35
C GLU A 101 -14.90 -2.02 11.19
N ILE A 102 -13.85 -1.45 10.61
CA ILE A 102 -12.56 -2.13 10.49
C ILE A 102 -11.53 -1.36 11.30
N ILE A 103 -10.99 -2.04 12.31
CA ILE A 103 -9.91 -1.51 13.15
C ILE A 103 -8.67 -2.39 13.02
N TYR A 104 -7.52 -1.88 13.44
CA TYR A 104 -6.23 -2.52 13.26
C TYR A 104 -5.55 -2.75 14.61
N LEU A 105 -5.06 -3.95 14.86
CA LEU A 105 -4.25 -4.25 16.04
C LEU A 105 -3.04 -5.10 15.62
N GLY A 106 -2.04 -5.27 16.48
CA GLY A 106 -0.85 -6.04 16.12
C GLY A 106 0.17 -5.31 15.24
N GLN A 107 -0.07 -4.05 14.87
CA GLN A 107 0.87 -3.17 14.20
C GLN A 107 1.72 -2.31 15.15
N SER A 108 1.44 -2.37 16.46
CA SER A 108 2.12 -1.61 17.50
C SER A 108 2.18 -2.41 18.81
N LEU A 109 3.14 -2.09 19.67
CA LEU A 109 3.25 -2.59 21.05
C LEU A 109 2.95 -1.48 22.08
N ASP A 110 2.43 -0.33 21.66
CA ASP A 110 2.01 0.72 22.58
C ASP A 110 0.91 0.20 23.53
N PRO A 111 1.18 0.11 24.84
CA PRO A 111 0.21 -0.42 25.79
C PRO A 111 -1.05 0.45 25.87
N THR A 112 -0.96 1.75 25.60
CA THR A 112 -2.11 2.67 25.64
C THR A 112 -3.07 2.32 24.53
N TYR A 113 -2.59 2.30 23.29
CA TYR A 113 -3.37 1.90 22.12
C TYR A 113 -4.01 0.52 22.26
N ILE A 114 -3.25 -0.45 22.77
CA ILE A 114 -3.76 -1.81 22.97
C ILE A 114 -4.86 -1.82 24.04
N GLN A 115 -4.64 -1.18 25.19
CA GLN A 115 -5.64 -1.15 26.26
C GLN A 115 -6.93 -0.48 25.81
N GLU A 116 -6.85 0.70 25.18
CA GLU A 116 -8.01 1.42 24.65
C GLU A 116 -8.75 0.60 23.59
N SER A 117 -8.02 -0.11 22.72
CA SER A 117 -8.62 -1.00 21.72
C SER A 117 -9.36 -2.17 22.39
N ILE A 118 -8.77 -2.78 23.42
CA ILE A 118 -9.40 -3.88 24.16
C ILE A 118 -10.65 -3.39 24.89
N GLU A 119 -10.59 -2.25 25.57
CA GLU A 119 -11.74 -1.62 26.24
C GLU A 119 -12.86 -1.31 25.25
N TYR A 120 -12.53 -0.73 24.09
CA TYR A 120 -13.48 -0.44 23.02
C TYR A 120 -14.19 -1.70 22.47
N LEU A 121 -13.51 -2.84 22.48
CA LEU A 121 -14.03 -4.11 21.97
C LEU A 121 -14.86 -4.89 22.99
N GLN A 122 -14.78 -4.58 24.29
CA GLN A 122 -15.36 -5.41 25.36
C GLN A 122 -16.87 -5.65 25.18
N ASP A 123 -17.63 -4.64 24.79
CA ASP A 123 -19.09 -4.68 24.65
C ASP A 123 -19.57 -4.83 23.19
N LYS A 124 -18.65 -5.03 22.23
CA LYS A 124 -18.96 -5.10 20.79
C LYS A 124 -18.79 -6.48 20.22
N LYS A 125 -19.65 -6.88 19.28
CA LYS A 125 -19.48 -8.18 18.61
C LYS A 125 -18.43 -8.06 17.52
N PHE A 126 -17.26 -8.66 17.70
CA PHE A 126 -16.14 -8.52 16.76
C PHE A 126 -15.60 -9.86 16.27
N ALA A 127 -15.10 -9.84 15.02
CA ALA A 127 -14.29 -10.90 14.43
C ALA A 127 -12.82 -10.46 14.39
N VAL A 128 -11.90 -11.42 14.29
CA VAL A 128 -10.47 -11.20 14.17
C VAL A 128 -9.98 -11.86 12.88
N ASN A 129 -9.35 -11.10 12.00
CA ASN A 129 -8.50 -11.65 10.95
C ASN A 129 -7.03 -11.49 11.36
N VAL A 130 -6.42 -12.57 11.85
CA VAL A 130 -5.01 -12.59 12.22
C VAL A 130 -4.16 -12.98 11.00
N ILE A 131 -3.21 -12.12 10.66
CA ILE A 131 -2.43 -12.23 9.42
C ILE A 131 -0.94 -12.27 9.77
N SER A 132 -0.32 -13.44 9.62
CA SER A 132 1.12 -13.62 9.83
C SER A 132 1.59 -14.90 9.15
N LYS A 133 2.57 -14.80 8.25
CA LYS A 133 3.12 -15.98 7.56
C LYS A 133 3.78 -16.96 8.54
N SER A 134 4.54 -16.48 9.51
CA SER A 134 5.22 -17.33 10.50
C SER A 134 4.37 -17.64 11.73
N GLY A 135 3.43 -16.74 12.09
CA GLY A 135 2.73 -16.76 13.37
C GLY A 135 3.61 -16.39 14.57
N THR A 136 4.82 -15.88 14.32
CA THR A 136 5.81 -15.53 15.36
C THR A 136 6.24 -14.07 15.32
N THR A 137 5.64 -13.25 14.46
CA THR A 137 5.81 -11.79 14.48
C THR A 137 5.32 -11.25 15.82
N THR A 138 6.22 -10.66 16.61
CA THR A 138 6.00 -10.37 18.03
C THR A 138 4.73 -9.56 18.29
N GLU A 139 4.57 -8.47 17.56
CA GLU A 139 3.49 -7.49 17.67
C GLU A 139 2.13 -8.15 17.40
N THR A 140 2.03 -8.85 16.27
CA THR A 140 0.84 -9.61 15.88
C THR A 140 0.53 -10.73 16.87
N SER A 141 1.52 -11.53 17.26
CA SER A 141 1.32 -12.69 18.14
C SER A 141 0.88 -12.29 19.55
N VAL A 142 1.42 -11.20 20.09
CA VAL A 142 0.99 -10.65 21.40
C VAL A 142 -0.44 -10.14 21.31
N SER A 143 -0.75 -9.33 20.30
CA SER A 143 -2.10 -8.77 20.11
C SER A 143 -3.14 -9.87 19.89
N PHE A 144 -2.79 -10.91 19.11
CA PHE A 144 -3.69 -12.04 18.89
C PHE A 144 -3.96 -12.84 20.16
N ARG A 145 -2.97 -13.02 21.06
CA ARG A 145 -3.20 -13.65 22.37
C ARG A 145 -4.25 -12.89 23.18
N LEU A 146 -4.13 -11.56 23.25
CA LEU A 146 -5.06 -10.70 23.99
C LEU A 146 -6.47 -10.73 23.39
N LEU A 147 -6.58 -10.62 22.06
CA LEU A 147 -7.87 -10.67 21.35
C LEU A 147 -8.55 -12.04 21.51
N ARG A 148 -7.79 -13.13 21.38
CA ARG A 148 -8.31 -14.48 21.55
C ARG A 148 -8.79 -14.70 22.99
N GLU A 149 -8.00 -14.30 23.98
CA GLU A 149 -8.38 -14.39 25.38
C GLU A 149 -9.66 -13.60 25.69
N LEU A 150 -9.80 -12.39 25.11
CA LEU A 150 -11.02 -11.59 25.24
C LEU A 150 -12.24 -12.31 24.66
N LEU A 151 -12.13 -12.83 23.43
CA LEU A 151 -13.21 -13.59 22.77
C LEU A 151 -13.60 -14.84 23.56
N GLU A 152 -12.62 -15.64 23.98
CA GLU A 152 -12.86 -16.88 24.71
C GLU A 152 -13.51 -16.63 26.08
N LYS A 153 -13.07 -15.60 26.80
CA LYS A 153 -13.65 -15.23 28.10
C LYS A 153 -15.08 -14.69 27.99
N ARG A 154 -15.35 -13.88 26.97
CA ARG A 154 -16.66 -13.22 26.81
C ARG A 154 -17.70 -14.13 26.16
N ASP A 155 -17.33 -14.79 25.07
CA ASP A 155 -18.26 -15.47 24.17
C ASP A 155 -18.15 -17.00 24.26
N GLY A 156 -17.10 -17.52 24.90
CA GLY A 156 -16.77 -18.94 24.97
C GLY A 156 -15.99 -19.44 23.75
N ILE A 157 -15.27 -20.54 23.92
CA ILE A 157 -14.31 -21.10 22.94
C ILE A 157 -14.97 -21.37 21.58
N GLU A 158 -16.16 -21.98 21.55
CA GLU A 158 -16.84 -22.33 20.29
C GLU A 158 -17.29 -21.09 19.49
N ALA A 159 -17.68 -20.01 20.17
CA ALA A 159 -18.01 -18.76 19.51
C ALA A 159 -16.74 -18.04 19.04
N ALA A 160 -15.68 -18.04 19.86
CA ALA A 160 -14.38 -17.49 19.50
C ALA A 160 -13.80 -18.16 18.24
N ARG A 161 -13.91 -19.49 18.12
CA ARG A 161 -13.48 -20.24 16.93
C ARG A 161 -14.14 -19.77 15.63
N LYS A 162 -15.43 -19.39 15.69
CA LYS A 162 -16.18 -18.85 14.53
C LYS A 162 -15.85 -17.38 14.24
N ALA A 163 -15.34 -16.65 15.22
CA ALA A 163 -14.96 -15.26 15.09
C ALA A 163 -13.52 -15.05 14.61
N ILE A 164 -12.69 -16.10 14.59
CA ILE A 164 -11.28 -16.02 14.24
C ILE A 164 -11.04 -16.60 12.83
N PHE A 165 -10.44 -15.75 11.99
CA PHE A 165 -9.97 -16.06 10.64
C PHE A 165 -8.45 -15.91 10.64
N ALA A 166 -7.74 -16.89 10.10
CA ALA A 166 -6.29 -16.92 10.08
C ALA A 166 -5.74 -16.91 8.65
N THR A 167 -5.04 -15.83 8.29
CA THR A 167 -4.33 -15.74 7.02
C THR A 167 -2.85 -16.01 7.25
N THR A 168 -2.36 -17.19 6.87
CA THR A 168 -1.05 -17.72 7.26
C THR A 168 -0.46 -18.58 6.15
N ASP A 169 0.75 -19.08 6.36
CA ASP A 169 1.34 -20.10 5.50
C ASP A 169 0.45 -21.35 5.34
N LYS A 170 0.49 -21.97 4.16
CA LYS A 170 -0.35 -23.13 3.79
C LYS A 170 -0.09 -24.40 4.61
N ALA A 171 1.09 -24.54 5.24
CA ALA A 171 1.49 -25.80 5.87
C ALA A 171 2.40 -25.69 7.11
N LYS A 172 3.03 -24.54 7.38
CA LYS A 172 4.02 -24.37 8.46
C LYS A 172 3.73 -23.12 9.30
N GLY A 173 4.46 -23.00 10.41
CA GLY A 173 4.39 -21.82 11.29
C GLY A 173 3.41 -21.99 12.45
N ALA A 174 3.62 -21.20 13.49
CA ALA A 174 2.89 -21.33 14.75
C ALA A 174 1.39 -21.02 14.59
N LEU A 175 1.05 -20.04 13.75
CA LEU A 175 -0.33 -19.66 13.50
C LEU A 175 -1.07 -20.74 12.71
N PHE A 176 -0.45 -21.36 11.72
CA PHE A 176 -1.01 -22.51 11.01
C PHE A 176 -1.31 -23.67 11.98
N THR A 177 -0.32 -24.07 12.79
CA THR A 177 -0.49 -25.17 13.75
C THR A 177 -1.64 -24.91 14.71
N LEU A 178 -1.70 -23.71 15.29
CA LEU A 178 -2.78 -23.32 16.19
C LEU A 178 -4.14 -23.31 15.48
N SER A 179 -4.21 -22.75 14.28
CA SER A 179 -5.47 -22.66 13.51
C SER A 179 -6.03 -24.04 13.15
N LYS A 180 -5.14 -24.99 12.82
CA LYS A 180 -5.52 -26.39 12.59
C LYS A 180 -6.02 -27.09 13.86
N GLN A 181 -5.42 -26.80 15.02
CA GLN A 181 -5.83 -27.39 16.31
C GLN A 181 -7.18 -26.85 16.78
N GLU A 182 -7.40 -25.55 16.61
CA GLU A 182 -8.62 -24.87 17.06
C GLU A 182 -9.75 -24.90 16.03
N GLY A 183 -9.45 -25.25 14.78
CA GLY A 183 -10.44 -25.28 13.70
C GLY A 183 -10.86 -23.89 13.23
N TYR A 184 -9.95 -22.91 13.27
CA TYR A 184 -10.20 -21.59 12.69
C TYR A 184 -10.31 -21.65 11.17
N GLU A 185 -11.07 -20.72 10.60
CA GLU A 185 -11.15 -20.58 9.16
C GLU A 185 -9.82 -20.02 8.64
N MET A 186 -9.24 -20.64 7.61
CA MET A 186 -7.88 -20.32 7.16
C MET A 186 -7.81 -19.86 5.70
N PHE A 187 -6.89 -18.94 5.44
CA PHE A 187 -6.49 -18.49 4.11
C PHE A 187 -4.97 -18.52 3.97
N VAL A 188 -4.49 -18.57 2.73
CA VAL A 188 -3.09 -18.81 2.41
C VAL A 188 -2.36 -17.52 2.07
N ILE A 189 -1.17 -17.37 2.66
CA ILE A 189 -0.11 -16.49 2.16
C ILE A 189 0.82 -17.33 1.29
N PRO A 190 0.90 -17.12 -0.03
CA PRO A 190 1.75 -17.92 -0.91
C PRO A 190 3.23 -17.89 -0.49
N ASP A 191 3.92 -19.02 -0.64
CA ASP A 191 5.33 -19.17 -0.26
C ASP A 191 6.22 -18.18 -1.02
N ASP A 192 5.91 -17.98 -2.30
CA ASP A 192 6.63 -17.18 -3.28
C ASP A 192 6.12 -15.74 -3.42
N ILE A 193 5.31 -15.26 -2.46
CA ILE A 193 4.90 -13.86 -2.37
C ILE A 193 5.40 -13.27 -1.05
N GLY A 194 6.23 -12.24 -1.17
CA GLY A 194 6.74 -11.45 -0.03
C GLY A 194 5.66 -10.54 0.56
N GLY A 195 5.79 -10.18 1.84
CA GLY A 195 4.77 -9.43 2.57
C GLY A 195 4.34 -8.12 1.88
N ARG A 196 5.30 -7.30 1.42
CA ARG A 196 5.02 -6.02 0.75
C ARG A 196 4.39 -6.14 -0.65
N TYR A 197 4.33 -7.35 -1.22
CA TYR A 197 3.71 -7.69 -2.51
C TYR A 197 2.44 -8.54 -2.34
N SER A 198 1.85 -8.60 -1.13
CA SER A 198 0.80 -9.57 -0.81
C SER A 198 -0.61 -9.00 -0.76
N VAL A 199 -0.83 -7.71 -1.07
CA VAL A 199 -2.14 -7.05 -0.92
C VAL A 199 -3.24 -7.69 -1.78
N GLN A 200 -2.89 -8.26 -2.94
CA GLN A 200 -3.82 -8.93 -3.86
C GLN A 200 -4.05 -10.41 -3.49
N THR A 201 -3.45 -10.90 -2.40
CA THR A 201 -3.72 -12.24 -1.82
C THR A 201 -4.78 -12.12 -0.72
N ALA A 202 -5.10 -13.23 -0.04
CA ALA A 202 -6.00 -13.20 1.12
C ALA A 202 -5.63 -12.17 2.20
N VAL A 203 -4.34 -11.78 2.29
CA VAL A 203 -3.83 -10.74 3.19
C VAL A 203 -4.62 -9.43 3.07
N GLY A 204 -4.81 -8.93 1.84
CA GLY A 204 -5.59 -7.72 1.61
C GLY A 204 -7.04 -8.02 1.24
N LEU A 205 -7.28 -9.06 0.45
CA LEU A 205 -8.60 -9.31 -0.14
C LEU A 205 -9.69 -9.61 0.88
N LEU A 206 -9.40 -10.30 1.99
CA LEU A 206 -10.42 -10.57 3.01
C LEU A 206 -10.87 -9.28 3.74
N PRO A 207 -9.98 -8.46 4.32
CA PRO A 207 -10.37 -7.18 4.89
C PRO A 207 -11.08 -6.26 3.89
N ILE A 208 -10.59 -6.18 2.64
CA ILE A 208 -11.19 -5.39 1.56
C ILE A 208 -12.62 -5.87 1.28
N ALA A 209 -12.82 -7.18 1.15
CA ALA A 209 -14.14 -7.76 0.96
C ALA A 209 -15.07 -7.45 2.13
N VAL A 210 -14.59 -7.55 3.37
CA VAL A 210 -15.38 -7.23 4.57
C VAL A 210 -15.82 -5.77 4.57
N ALA A 211 -14.99 -4.84 4.07
CA ALA A 211 -15.32 -3.43 3.92
C ALA A 211 -16.42 -3.12 2.86
N GLY A 212 -16.92 -4.16 2.19
CA GLY A 212 -17.91 -4.04 1.12
C GLY A 212 -17.32 -3.62 -0.22
N ILE A 213 -16.01 -3.84 -0.42
CA ILE A 213 -15.33 -3.63 -1.71
C ILE A 213 -15.24 -4.98 -2.40
N ASP A 214 -15.56 -5.07 -3.69
CA ASP A 214 -15.42 -6.34 -4.42
C ASP A 214 -13.93 -6.68 -4.65
N PRO A 215 -13.40 -7.75 -4.02
CA PRO A 215 -11.99 -8.14 -4.21
C PRO A 215 -11.71 -8.60 -5.66
N GLU A 216 -12.73 -9.00 -6.42
CA GLU A 216 -12.54 -9.42 -7.80
C GLU A 216 -12.26 -8.24 -8.74
N GLU A 217 -12.83 -7.07 -8.47
CA GLU A 217 -12.53 -5.85 -9.24
C GLU A 217 -11.07 -5.41 -9.04
N ILE A 218 -10.54 -5.55 -7.83
CA ILE A 218 -9.10 -5.35 -7.54
C ILE A 218 -8.25 -6.27 -8.41
N LEU A 219 -8.56 -7.57 -8.42
CA LEU A 219 -7.82 -8.55 -9.22
C LEU A 219 -7.93 -8.30 -10.73
N LYS A 220 -9.10 -7.88 -11.23
CA LYS A 220 -9.29 -7.49 -12.64
C LYS A 220 -8.41 -6.30 -13.02
N GLY A 221 -8.34 -5.29 -12.14
CA GLY A 221 -7.44 -4.15 -12.30
C GLY A 221 -5.98 -4.58 -12.38
N SER A 222 -5.54 -5.43 -11.44
CA SER A 222 -4.18 -5.96 -11.43
C SER A 222 -3.87 -6.81 -12.66
N ALA A 223 -4.83 -7.59 -13.15
CA ALA A 223 -4.67 -8.38 -14.37
C ALA A 223 -4.53 -7.49 -15.61
N GLN A 224 -5.25 -6.37 -15.68
CA GLN A 224 -5.07 -5.39 -16.75
C GLN A 224 -3.70 -4.70 -16.67
N ALA A 225 -3.25 -4.31 -15.47
CA ALA A 225 -1.90 -3.74 -15.28
C ALA A 225 -0.81 -4.74 -15.68
N ARG A 226 -0.99 -6.03 -15.37
CA ARG A 226 -0.10 -7.08 -15.85
C ARG A 226 -0.01 -7.07 -17.37
N LEU A 227 -1.13 -7.10 -18.08
CA LEU A 227 -1.14 -7.08 -19.56
C LEU A 227 -0.43 -5.84 -20.12
N ASP A 228 -0.76 -4.66 -19.59
CA ASP A 228 -0.21 -3.39 -20.06
C ASP A 228 1.30 -3.26 -19.82
N THR A 229 1.83 -3.96 -18.81
CA THR A 229 3.25 -3.91 -18.42
C THR A 229 4.06 -5.13 -18.89
N MET A 230 3.51 -5.98 -19.76
CA MET A 230 4.25 -7.11 -20.37
C MET A 230 5.24 -6.67 -21.45
N ASN A 231 4.99 -5.55 -22.13
CA ASN A 231 5.87 -5.05 -23.19
C ASN A 231 7.09 -4.38 -22.54
N PRO A 232 8.35 -4.75 -22.85
CA PRO A 232 9.51 -4.11 -22.24
C PRO A 232 9.87 -2.75 -22.85
N SER A 233 9.22 -2.34 -23.94
CA SER A 233 9.45 -1.03 -24.56
C SER A 233 9.07 0.10 -23.61
N LEU A 234 10.01 1.01 -23.36
CA LEU A 234 9.82 2.19 -22.51
C LEU A 234 8.79 3.19 -23.09
N GLU A 235 8.50 3.12 -24.39
CA GLU A 235 7.42 3.88 -25.01
C GLU A 235 6.02 3.35 -24.66
N LYS A 236 5.92 2.06 -24.29
CA LYS A 236 4.64 1.35 -24.10
C LYS A 236 4.40 0.94 -22.66
N ASN A 237 5.43 0.96 -21.82
CA ASN A 237 5.39 0.47 -20.45
C ASN A 237 5.65 1.61 -19.47
N GLU A 238 4.56 2.20 -19.01
CA GLU A 238 4.60 3.34 -18.08
C GLU A 238 5.26 2.98 -16.74
N ALA A 239 5.13 1.74 -16.27
CA ALA A 239 5.76 1.30 -15.02
C ALA A 239 7.30 1.26 -15.15
N TYR A 240 7.80 0.77 -16.28
CA TYR A 240 9.24 0.78 -16.56
C TYR A 240 9.76 2.18 -16.87
N LYS A 241 8.95 3.04 -17.52
CA LYS A 241 9.28 4.45 -17.72
C LYS A 241 9.49 5.15 -16.38
N TYR A 242 8.55 4.97 -15.44
CA TYR A 242 8.69 5.47 -14.07
C TYR A 242 9.95 4.92 -13.37
N ALA A 243 10.20 3.61 -13.42
CA ALA A 243 11.39 3.01 -12.84
C ALA A 243 12.70 3.61 -13.38
N VAL A 244 12.78 3.88 -14.69
CA VAL A 244 13.94 4.53 -15.33
C VAL A 244 14.09 5.97 -14.87
N ILE A 245 13.01 6.76 -14.79
CA ILE A 245 13.07 8.13 -14.29
C ILE A 245 13.65 8.16 -12.87
N ARG A 246 13.12 7.34 -11.96
CA ARG A 246 13.61 7.24 -10.57
C ARG A 246 15.10 6.88 -10.54
N HIS A 247 15.51 5.89 -11.33
CA HIS A 247 16.89 5.44 -11.40
C HIS A 247 17.82 6.55 -11.91
N VAL A 248 17.43 7.29 -12.95
CA VAL A 248 18.22 8.38 -13.51
C VAL A 248 18.35 9.53 -12.52
N LEU A 249 17.24 9.95 -11.90
CA LEU A 249 17.25 10.99 -10.87
C LEU A 249 18.13 10.61 -9.67
N TYR A 250 18.08 9.35 -9.25
CA TYR A 250 18.94 8.81 -8.20
C TYR A 250 20.42 8.76 -8.60
N LYS A 251 20.76 8.11 -9.72
CA LYS A 251 22.15 7.78 -10.08
C LYS A 251 22.88 8.92 -10.78
N GLU A 252 22.20 9.63 -11.67
CA GLU A 252 22.81 10.68 -12.49
C GLU A 252 22.67 12.04 -11.82
N TYR A 253 21.47 12.38 -11.35
CA TYR A 253 21.17 13.69 -10.73
C TYR A 253 21.27 13.72 -9.20
N LYS A 254 21.70 12.61 -8.58
CA LYS A 254 22.03 12.51 -7.14
C LYS A 254 20.88 12.88 -6.20
N LYS A 255 19.64 12.70 -6.63
CA LYS A 255 18.49 12.75 -5.72
C LYS A 255 18.64 11.63 -4.70
N THR A 256 18.35 11.92 -3.44
CA THR A 256 18.45 10.97 -2.32
C THR A 256 17.10 10.59 -1.76
N ALA A 257 16.04 11.33 -2.09
CA ALA A 257 14.68 11.05 -1.64
C ALA A 257 13.67 11.22 -2.78
N GLU A 258 12.50 10.61 -2.61
CA GLU A 258 11.34 10.75 -3.48
C GLU A 258 10.11 10.98 -2.61
N PHE A 259 9.33 12.00 -2.94
CA PHE A 259 8.07 12.29 -2.27
C PHE A 259 6.89 11.79 -3.12
N PHE A 260 6.16 10.81 -2.62
CA PHE A 260 4.88 10.43 -3.22
C PHE A 260 3.78 11.40 -2.77
N ILE A 261 3.30 12.21 -3.70
CA ILE A 261 2.34 13.29 -3.46
C ILE A 261 0.94 12.84 -3.84
N THR A 262 -0.03 13.10 -2.97
CA THR A 262 -1.46 12.93 -3.28
C THR A 262 -2.23 14.19 -2.90
N TYR A 263 -3.35 14.47 -3.57
CA TYR A 263 -4.26 15.57 -3.20
C TYR A 263 -5.51 15.10 -2.43
N VAL A 264 -5.50 13.85 -1.97
CA VAL A 264 -6.69 13.18 -1.42
C VAL A 264 -6.36 12.67 -0.01
N PRO A 265 -6.94 13.26 1.06
CA PRO A 265 -6.62 12.88 2.44
C PRO A 265 -6.76 11.41 2.77
N SER A 266 -7.70 10.69 2.14
CA SER A 266 -7.87 9.26 2.36
C SER A 266 -6.79 8.39 1.70
N PHE A 267 -5.80 8.98 1.01
CA PHE A 267 -4.69 8.27 0.38
C PHE A 267 -3.40 8.30 1.22
N VAL A 268 -3.42 8.86 2.43
CA VAL A 268 -2.26 8.83 3.34
C VAL A 268 -1.70 7.41 3.49
N GLN A 269 -2.57 6.42 3.75
CA GLN A 269 -2.15 5.03 3.91
C GLN A 269 -1.70 4.37 2.60
N LEU A 270 -2.13 4.89 1.43
CA LEU A 270 -1.57 4.48 0.14
C LEU A 270 -0.10 4.94 0.02
N GLY A 271 0.22 6.14 0.51
CA GLY A 271 1.60 6.60 0.66
C GLY A 271 2.41 5.73 1.61
N GLU A 272 1.87 5.33 2.76
CA GLU A 272 2.56 4.40 3.68
C GLU A 272 2.83 3.03 3.04
N TRP A 273 1.87 2.47 2.30
CA TRP A 273 2.07 1.24 1.53
C TRP A 273 3.17 1.40 0.48
N TRP A 274 3.15 2.50 -0.29
CA TRP A 274 4.16 2.80 -1.30
C TRP A 274 5.56 2.95 -0.68
N LYS A 275 5.68 3.62 0.47
CA LYS A 275 6.94 3.74 1.22
C LYS A 275 7.50 2.39 1.61
N GLN A 276 6.66 1.47 2.10
CA GLN A 276 7.12 0.11 2.40
C GLN A 276 7.60 -0.61 1.14
N LEU A 277 6.82 -0.55 0.05
CA LEU A 277 7.13 -1.24 -1.19
C LEU A 277 8.51 -0.86 -1.71
N PHE A 278 8.79 0.44 -1.88
CA PHE A 278 10.07 0.92 -2.39
C PHE A 278 11.19 0.86 -1.34
N GLY A 279 10.93 1.26 -0.11
CA GLY A 279 11.94 1.33 0.95
C GLY A 279 12.55 -0.02 1.30
N GLU A 280 11.72 -1.05 1.51
CA GLU A 280 12.25 -2.39 1.82
C GLU A 280 12.85 -3.10 0.58
N SER A 281 12.39 -2.75 -0.63
CA SER A 281 12.92 -3.36 -1.86
C SER A 281 14.27 -2.77 -2.24
N GLU A 282 14.45 -1.45 -2.12
CA GLU A 282 15.61 -0.73 -2.64
C GLU A 282 16.65 -0.32 -1.59
N GLY A 283 16.26 -0.19 -0.31
CA GLY A 283 17.12 0.21 0.80
C GLY A 283 18.11 -0.88 1.23
N LYS A 284 19.09 -1.16 0.37
CA LYS A 284 20.06 -2.27 0.50
C LYS A 284 21.46 -1.79 0.13
N ASP A 285 22.48 -2.39 0.73
CA ASP A 285 23.89 -2.21 0.32
C ASP A 285 24.37 -0.73 0.28
N GLY A 286 23.82 0.12 1.16
CA GLY A 286 24.10 1.56 1.16
C GLY A 286 23.51 2.33 -0.03
N LYS A 287 22.50 1.76 -0.70
CA LYS A 287 21.80 2.32 -1.86
C LYS A 287 20.30 2.51 -1.56
N GLY A 288 19.62 3.15 -2.51
CA GLY A 288 18.18 3.39 -2.51
C GLY A 288 17.84 4.87 -2.37
N LEU A 289 16.66 5.24 -2.87
CA LEU A 289 16.01 6.50 -2.54
C LEU A 289 15.35 6.34 -1.17
N LEU A 290 15.36 7.39 -0.35
CA LEU A 290 14.49 7.49 0.82
C LEU A 290 13.06 7.77 0.32
N PRO A 291 12.10 6.83 0.51
CA PRO A 291 10.72 7.09 0.15
C PRO A 291 10.05 7.91 1.26
N ASP A 292 9.51 9.06 0.89
CA ASP A 292 8.64 9.87 1.73
C ASP A 292 7.30 10.14 1.02
N SER A 293 6.34 10.76 1.70
CA SER A 293 5.02 11.05 1.14
C SER A 293 4.42 12.30 1.76
N ALA A 294 3.67 13.06 0.98
CA ALA A 294 2.93 14.23 1.46
C ALA A 294 1.51 14.28 0.88
N THR A 295 0.59 14.85 1.66
CA THR A 295 -0.81 15.03 1.27
C THR A 295 -1.10 16.51 1.07
N PHE A 296 -1.25 16.90 -0.18
CA PHE A 296 -1.59 18.27 -0.56
C PHE A 296 -3.12 18.48 -0.55
N THR A 297 -3.60 19.70 -0.33
CA THR A 297 -2.82 20.92 -0.05
C THR A 297 -2.33 21.05 1.39
N THR A 298 -2.72 20.16 2.31
CA THR A 298 -2.36 20.23 3.74
C THR A 298 -0.86 20.43 3.96
N ASP A 299 -0.03 19.59 3.34
CA ASP A 299 1.42 19.64 3.54
C ASP A 299 2.14 20.73 2.74
N LEU A 300 1.43 21.46 1.87
CA LEU A 300 1.96 22.74 1.36
C LEU A 300 2.12 23.76 2.50
N HIS A 301 1.34 23.61 3.57
CA HIS A 301 1.38 24.45 4.76
C HIS A 301 2.27 23.88 5.88
N SER A 302 3.08 22.86 5.59
CA SER A 302 4.11 22.33 6.51
C SER A 302 5.45 22.16 5.77
N LEU A 303 5.47 21.36 4.71
CA LEU A 303 6.62 21.03 3.89
C LEU A 303 6.75 21.91 2.64
N GLY A 304 5.69 22.62 2.22
CA GLY A 304 5.71 23.42 0.97
C GLY A 304 6.88 24.40 0.87
N GLN A 305 7.25 25.07 1.97
CA GLN A 305 8.44 25.95 2.01
C GLN A 305 9.75 25.18 1.75
N PHE A 306 9.90 23.99 2.36
CA PHE A 306 11.07 23.15 2.14
C PHE A 306 11.08 22.60 0.70
N ILE A 307 9.91 22.23 0.17
CA ILE A 307 9.82 21.70 -1.19
C ILE A 307 10.19 22.79 -2.21
N GLN A 308 9.72 24.01 -1.98
CA GLN A 308 9.93 25.14 -2.89
C GLN A 308 11.36 25.72 -2.85
N GLN A 309 11.98 25.85 -1.67
CA GLN A 309 13.23 26.59 -1.50
C GLN A 309 14.26 25.90 -0.57
N GLY A 310 14.00 24.65 -0.18
CA GLY A 310 14.92 23.85 0.61
C GLY A 310 16.00 23.19 -0.24
N SER A 311 16.59 22.11 0.28
CA SER A 311 17.62 21.35 -0.42
C SER A 311 17.02 20.58 -1.61
N HIS A 312 17.61 20.70 -2.80
CA HIS A 312 17.18 19.98 -4.02
C HIS A 312 17.55 18.48 -4.04
N CYS A 313 17.57 17.82 -2.88
CA CYS A 313 17.98 16.42 -2.70
C CYS A 313 16.87 15.41 -2.99
N PHE A 314 15.71 15.84 -3.49
CA PHE A 314 14.57 14.98 -3.75
C PHE A 314 13.92 15.32 -5.10
N PHE A 315 12.95 14.50 -5.49
CA PHE A 315 11.97 14.79 -6.54
C PHE A 315 10.57 14.37 -6.06
N GLU A 316 9.54 14.84 -6.75
CA GLU A 316 8.15 14.51 -6.46
C GLU A 316 7.60 13.50 -7.48
N THR A 317 6.74 12.59 -7.01
CA THR A 317 5.88 11.76 -7.84
C THR A 317 4.44 12.02 -7.42
N THR A 318 3.70 12.74 -8.25
CA THR A 318 2.32 13.18 -7.93
C THR A 318 1.30 12.25 -8.56
N LEU A 319 0.47 11.60 -7.73
CA LEU A 319 -0.73 10.89 -8.19
C LEU A 319 -1.87 11.90 -8.37
N HIS A 320 -2.21 12.21 -9.62
CA HIS A 320 -3.31 13.11 -9.97
C HIS A 320 -4.52 12.31 -10.46
N LEU A 321 -5.70 12.63 -9.92
CA LEU A 321 -6.97 12.04 -10.36
C LEU A 321 -7.67 12.99 -11.33
N THR A 322 -8.06 12.51 -12.51
CA THR A 322 -8.79 13.34 -13.48
C THR A 322 -10.29 13.40 -13.23
N HIS A 323 -10.83 12.51 -12.39
CA HIS A 323 -12.24 12.47 -11.99
C HIS A 323 -12.40 12.40 -10.46
N HIS A 324 -13.08 13.41 -9.93
CA HIS A 324 -13.42 13.51 -8.50
C HIS A 324 -14.71 12.74 -8.19
N ARG A 325 -14.79 12.11 -7.01
CA ARG A 325 -15.96 11.30 -6.60
C ARG A 325 -17.21 12.11 -6.31
N HIS A 326 -17.03 13.35 -5.85
CA HIS A 326 -18.11 14.21 -5.41
C HIS A 326 -17.97 15.58 -6.05
N TRP A 327 -19.12 16.17 -6.40
CA TRP A 327 -19.19 17.51 -6.93
C TRP A 327 -19.87 18.42 -5.90
N ILE A 328 -19.06 19.22 -5.21
CA ILE A 328 -19.51 20.21 -4.23
C ILE A 328 -19.16 21.59 -4.78
N LYS A 329 -20.13 22.50 -4.78
CA LYS A 329 -19.92 23.88 -5.23
C LYS A 329 -19.64 24.80 -4.06
N VAL A 330 -18.80 25.81 -4.27
CA VAL A 330 -18.61 26.90 -3.32
C VAL A 330 -19.92 27.72 -3.25
N PRO A 331 -20.50 27.91 -2.04
CA PRO A 331 -21.69 28.75 -1.87
C PRO A 331 -21.35 30.23 -2.03
N HIS A 332 -22.36 31.05 -2.33
CA HIS A 332 -22.25 32.50 -2.24
C HIS A 332 -22.24 32.95 -0.78
N ASP A 333 -21.42 33.94 -0.43
CA ASP A 333 -21.52 34.68 0.82
C ASP A 333 -21.91 36.14 0.54
N GLU A 334 -23.03 36.60 1.11
CA GLU A 334 -23.53 37.96 0.91
C GLU A 334 -22.56 39.03 1.44
N GLN A 335 -21.78 38.71 2.48
CA GLN A 335 -20.84 39.67 3.08
C GLN A 335 -19.49 39.70 2.35
N ASN A 336 -19.06 38.56 1.78
CA ASN A 336 -17.81 38.39 1.04
C ASN A 336 -16.58 38.94 1.77
N LEU A 337 -16.51 38.77 3.10
CA LEU A 337 -15.44 39.34 3.91
C LEU A 337 -14.06 38.71 3.62
N ASP A 338 -14.06 37.46 3.14
CA ASP A 338 -12.87 36.73 2.72
C ASP A 338 -12.44 37.03 1.28
N ASN A 339 -13.25 37.79 0.52
CA ASN A 339 -13.09 38.07 -0.90
C ASN A 339 -13.06 36.80 -1.79
N LEU A 340 -13.69 35.70 -1.37
CA LEU A 340 -13.69 34.42 -2.10
C LEU A 340 -14.91 34.20 -3.00
N ASN A 341 -15.85 35.16 -3.12
CA ASN A 341 -16.99 35.03 -4.05
C ASN A 341 -16.58 34.88 -5.53
N PHE A 342 -15.33 35.16 -5.92
CA PHE A 342 -14.86 34.81 -7.27
C PHE A 342 -14.83 33.28 -7.52
N LEU A 343 -14.87 32.47 -6.46
CA LEU A 343 -15.00 31.02 -6.50
C LEU A 343 -16.45 30.53 -6.49
N GLU A 344 -17.43 31.43 -6.32
CA GLU A 344 -18.85 31.06 -6.24
C GLU A 344 -19.26 30.15 -7.41
N GLY A 345 -19.95 29.06 -7.09
CA GLY A 345 -20.46 28.12 -8.08
C GLY A 345 -19.39 27.21 -8.71
N MET A 346 -18.09 27.47 -8.50
CA MET A 346 -17.02 26.57 -8.90
C MET A 346 -17.09 25.28 -8.08
N GLY A 347 -16.80 24.15 -8.74
CA GLY A 347 -16.65 22.86 -8.06
C GLY A 347 -15.34 22.78 -7.29
N LEU A 348 -15.36 22.24 -6.08
CA LEU A 348 -14.15 22.06 -5.26
C LEU A 348 -13.08 21.21 -5.98
N GLY A 349 -13.49 20.22 -6.78
CA GLY A 349 -12.56 19.45 -7.62
C GLY A 349 -11.78 20.33 -8.59
N SER A 350 -12.45 21.27 -9.28
CA SER A 350 -11.79 22.21 -10.18
C SER A 350 -10.85 23.17 -9.46
N ILE A 351 -11.18 23.57 -8.23
CA ILE A 351 -10.30 24.41 -7.41
C ILE A 351 -9.05 23.61 -6.99
N GLN A 352 -9.23 22.35 -6.58
CA GLN A 352 -8.12 21.46 -6.26
C GLN A 352 -7.22 21.21 -7.46
N ASP A 353 -7.78 21.01 -8.66
CA ASP A 353 -6.99 20.84 -9.89
C ASP A 353 -6.17 22.10 -10.19
N LYS A 354 -6.71 23.30 -9.93
CA LYS A 354 -5.92 24.54 -10.05
C LYS A 354 -4.84 24.69 -9.00
N ALA A 355 -5.09 24.22 -7.77
CA ALA A 355 -4.04 24.15 -6.76
C ALA A 355 -2.93 23.18 -7.18
N PHE A 356 -3.28 22.04 -7.77
CA PHE A 356 -2.34 21.08 -8.33
C PHE A 356 -1.51 21.69 -9.46
N GLU A 357 -2.15 22.26 -10.48
CA GLU A 357 -1.47 22.90 -11.61
C GLU A 357 -0.53 24.02 -11.16
N GLY A 358 -0.99 24.91 -10.28
CA GLY A 358 -0.18 26.01 -9.77
C GLY A 358 1.00 25.55 -8.92
N THR A 359 0.81 24.52 -8.09
CA THR A 359 1.89 23.92 -7.29
C THR A 359 2.91 23.23 -8.19
N LEU A 360 2.45 22.45 -9.18
CA LEU A 360 3.31 21.78 -10.15
C LEU A 360 4.17 22.79 -10.91
N GLU A 361 3.58 23.90 -11.38
CA GLU A 361 4.31 24.97 -12.02
C GLU A 361 5.32 25.64 -11.08
N ALA A 362 4.91 25.98 -9.86
CA ALA A 362 5.79 26.61 -8.87
C ALA A 362 6.98 25.72 -8.50
N HIS A 363 6.76 24.43 -8.24
CA HIS A 363 7.82 23.51 -7.85
C HIS A 363 8.78 23.23 -9.01
N THR A 364 8.27 23.11 -10.25
CA THR A 364 9.11 22.75 -11.42
C THR A 364 9.81 23.95 -12.04
N LYS A 365 9.09 25.05 -12.31
CA LYS A 365 9.65 26.22 -13.02
C LYS A 365 10.44 27.14 -12.09
N ASP A 366 9.91 27.41 -10.89
CA ASP A 366 10.54 28.34 -9.95
C ASP A 366 11.38 27.61 -8.91
N GLY A 367 10.92 26.45 -8.45
CA GLY A 367 11.60 25.59 -7.47
C GLY A 367 12.62 24.63 -8.06
N HIS A 368 12.66 24.49 -9.40
CA HIS A 368 13.56 23.58 -10.11
C HIS A 368 13.56 22.14 -9.55
N ASN A 369 12.42 21.68 -9.08
CA ASN A 369 12.23 20.33 -8.60
C ASN A 369 11.58 19.45 -9.67
N ASP A 370 12.13 18.26 -9.90
CA ASP A 370 11.54 17.29 -10.81
C ASP A 370 10.20 16.79 -10.26
N ASN A 371 9.18 16.73 -11.11
CA ASN A 371 7.89 16.14 -10.75
C ASN A 371 7.44 15.13 -11.81
N VAL A 372 7.24 13.88 -11.39
CA VAL A 372 6.61 12.83 -12.21
C VAL A 372 5.12 12.85 -11.91
N VAL A 373 4.29 13.22 -12.88
CA VAL A 373 2.83 13.13 -12.71
C VAL A 373 2.34 11.78 -13.21
N LEU A 374 1.70 11.04 -12.32
CA LEU A 374 0.96 9.82 -12.63
C LEU A 374 -0.52 10.19 -12.72
N GLU A 375 -1.05 10.29 -13.94
CA GLU A 375 -2.46 10.53 -14.16
C GLU A 375 -3.24 9.21 -14.05
N LEU A 376 -4.27 9.20 -13.20
CA LEU A 376 -5.20 8.10 -13.03
C LEU A 376 -6.62 8.64 -13.19
N GLU A 377 -7.50 7.94 -13.91
CA GLU A 377 -8.85 8.45 -14.16
C GLU A 377 -9.61 8.72 -12.86
N ARG A 378 -9.69 7.70 -12.01
CA ARG A 378 -10.43 7.73 -10.74
C ARG A 378 -9.87 6.68 -9.80
N MET A 379 -10.27 6.75 -8.54
CA MET A 379 -9.94 5.74 -7.56
C MET A 379 -11.17 4.86 -7.27
N ASP A 380 -11.29 3.76 -8.00
CA ASP A 380 -12.26 2.68 -7.73
C ASP A 380 -11.49 1.35 -7.54
N PRO A 381 -12.15 0.24 -7.16
CA PRO A 381 -11.45 -1.01 -6.90
C PRO A 381 -10.60 -1.51 -8.08
N PHE A 382 -11.10 -1.35 -9.31
CA PHE A 382 -10.35 -1.72 -10.51
C PHE A 382 -9.09 -0.86 -10.67
N HIS A 383 -9.22 0.46 -10.57
CA HIS A 383 -8.08 1.38 -10.73
C HIS A 383 -7.04 1.22 -9.61
N LEU A 384 -7.48 0.94 -8.39
CA LEU A 384 -6.57 0.66 -7.28
C LEU A 384 -5.80 -0.66 -7.49
N GLY A 385 -6.50 -1.71 -7.94
CA GLY A 385 -5.86 -2.97 -8.29
C GLY A 385 -4.83 -2.82 -9.41
N TYR A 386 -5.13 -1.98 -10.40
CA TYR A 386 -4.19 -1.62 -11.46
C TYR A 386 -2.96 -0.91 -10.87
N LEU A 387 -3.18 0.10 -10.02
CA LEU A 387 -2.14 0.91 -9.39
C LEU A 387 -1.18 0.07 -8.53
N PHE A 388 -1.71 -0.84 -7.69
CA PHE A 388 -0.86 -1.70 -6.86
C PHE A 388 0.09 -2.55 -7.72
N TYR A 389 -0.43 -3.26 -8.72
CA TYR A 389 0.40 -4.09 -9.59
C TYR A 389 1.38 -3.25 -10.42
N TRP A 390 0.95 -2.08 -10.91
CA TRP A 390 1.80 -1.17 -11.67
C TRP A 390 3.01 -0.72 -10.84
N PHE A 391 2.81 -0.37 -9.57
CA PHE A 391 3.91 -0.01 -8.66
C PHE A 391 4.79 -1.20 -8.30
N GLU A 392 4.23 -2.39 -8.08
CA GLU A 392 5.01 -3.61 -7.83
C GLU A 392 5.94 -3.93 -9.02
N LYS A 393 5.42 -3.79 -10.24
CA LYS A 393 6.18 -3.95 -11.48
C LYS A 393 7.28 -2.90 -11.64
N ALA A 394 6.98 -1.64 -11.34
CA ALA A 394 7.96 -0.55 -11.36
C ALA A 394 9.05 -0.75 -10.29
N CYS A 395 8.67 -1.17 -9.08
CA CYS A 395 9.57 -1.39 -7.96
C CYS A 395 10.59 -2.49 -8.27
N ALA A 396 10.14 -3.63 -8.80
CA ALA A 396 11.02 -4.72 -9.20
C ALA A 396 12.05 -4.28 -10.27
N MET A 397 11.60 -3.56 -11.31
CA MET A 397 12.48 -3.00 -12.34
C MET A 397 13.49 -2.01 -11.73
N SER A 398 13.02 -1.09 -10.90
CA SER A 398 13.84 -0.04 -10.29
C SER A 398 14.93 -0.61 -9.37
N ALA A 399 14.58 -1.60 -8.54
CA ALA A 399 15.52 -2.28 -7.66
C ALA A 399 16.63 -3.00 -8.47
N TYR A 400 16.26 -3.71 -9.54
CA TYR A 400 17.24 -4.36 -10.41
C TYR A 400 18.11 -3.36 -11.19
N LEU A 401 17.57 -2.22 -11.63
CA LEU A 401 18.37 -1.13 -12.21
C LEU A 401 19.41 -0.61 -11.21
N ASN A 402 19.07 -0.57 -9.93
CA ASN A 402 19.98 -0.19 -8.84
C ASN A 402 20.95 -1.31 -8.41
N GLY A 403 20.78 -2.52 -8.96
CA GLY A 403 21.60 -3.70 -8.68
C GLY A 403 21.48 -4.14 -7.24
N VAL A 404 20.25 -4.29 -6.75
CA VAL A 404 19.91 -4.83 -5.42
C VAL A 404 18.81 -5.88 -5.53
N ASN A 405 18.78 -6.84 -4.61
CA ASN A 405 17.71 -7.84 -4.51
C ASN A 405 16.38 -7.16 -4.07
N PRO A 406 15.33 -7.15 -4.92
CA PRO A 406 14.09 -6.44 -4.62
C PRO A 406 13.25 -7.12 -3.54
N PHE A 407 13.48 -8.40 -3.26
CA PHE A 407 12.49 -9.26 -2.62
C PHE A 407 12.89 -9.77 -1.22
N ASN A 408 14.13 -9.54 -0.79
CA ASN A 408 14.59 -9.83 0.57
C ASN A 408 14.51 -8.59 1.50
N GLN A 409 14.82 -8.76 2.80
CA GLN A 409 14.85 -7.67 3.79
C GLN A 409 15.80 -7.97 4.98
N PRO A 410 17.09 -8.31 4.78
CA PRO A 410 17.95 -8.82 5.85
C PRO A 410 18.15 -7.86 7.03
N GLY A 411 18.16 -6.53 6.79
CA GLY A 411 18.41 -5.53 7.82
C GLY A 411 17.39 -5.52 8.97
N VAL A 412 16.15 -5.95 8.71
CA VAL A 412 15.08 -5.95 9.73
C VAL A 412 15.30 -7.02 10.80
N GLU A 413 16.16 -8.01 10.57
CA GLU A 413 16.41 -9.07 11.57
C GLU A 413 17.36 -8.61 12.68
N ILE A 414 18.16 -7.57 12.45
CA ILE A 414 19.15 -7.07 13.41
C ILE A 414 18.47 -6.53 14.67
N TYR A 415 17.49 -5.63 14.52
CA TYR A 415 16.79 -5.07 15.68
C TYR A 415 15.97 -6.15 16.41
N LYS A 416 15.39 -7.11 15.68
CA LYS A 416 14.66 -8.24 16.27
C LYS A 416 15.56 -9.10 17.13
N HIS A 417 16.76 -9.42 16.64
CA HIS A 417 17.75 -10.16 17.41
C HIS A 417 18.12 -9.43 18.70
N ASN A 418 18.45 -8.14 18.62
CA ASN A 418 18.78 -7.33 19.79
C ASN A 418 17.62 -7.24 20.79
N MET A 419 16.39 -7.03 20.29
CA MET A 419 15.19 -7.01 21.12
C MET A 419 15.00 -8.34 21.85
N PHE A 420 15.13 -9.48 21.15
CA PHE A 420 14.99 -10.80 21.78
C PHE A 420 16.07 -11.09 22.82
N HIS A 421 17.31 -10.66 22.57
CA HIS A 421 18.39 -10.71 23.57
C HIS A 421 18.02 -9.91 24.82
N LEU A 422 17.59 -8.65 24.65
CA LEU A 422 17.20 -7.77 25.76
C LEU A 422 15.96 -8.27 26.52
N LEU A 423 15.05 -8.98 25.86
CA LEU A 423 13.88 -9.64 26.47
C LEU A 423 14.22 -10.97 27.16
N GLY A 424 15.50 -11.41 27.12
CA GLY A 424 15.93 -12.66 27.74
C GLY A 424 15.36 -13.91 27.06
N LYS A 425 15.08 -13.86 25.76
CA LYS A 425 14.58 -15.01 25.01
C LYS A 425 15.66 -16.11 25.01
N PRO A 426 15.35 -17.34 25.45
CA PRO A 426 16.34 -18.43 25.46
C PRO A 426 16.99 -18.63 24.08
N GLY A 427 18.32 -18.69 24.07
CA GLY A 427 19.12 -18.89 22.85
C GLY A 427 19.60 -17.61 22.14
N TYR A 428 19.46 -16.44 22.75
CA TYR A 428 19.96 -15.15 22.25
C TYR A 428 21.02 -14.54 23.16
#